data_AF-A0A0E9Y165-F1
#
_entry.id   AF-A0A0E9Y165-F1
#
_cell.length_a   1.000
_cell.length_b   1.000
_cell.length_c   1.000
_cell.angle_alpha   90.00
_cell.angle_beta   90.00
_cell.angle_gamma   90.00
#
_symmetry.space_group_name_H-M   'P 1'
#
loop_
_entity.id
_entity.type
_entity.pdbx_description
1 polymer ?
#
loop_
_entity_poly.entity_id
_entity_poly.type
_entity_poly.pdbx_seq_one_letter_code
_entity_poly.pdbx_strand_id
1 'polypeptide(L)' 'MAISRGLLQLGIDLMRELRRSALDANVVLSPYAVASDLEELLEGARGDTASQIGAALRLPPGQ' A
#
# COMPACT_ATOMS: atom_id res chain seq x y z
N MET A 1 6.17 -15.98 -5.08
CA MET A 1 5.93 -15.14 -3.87
C MET A 1 6.31 -13.68 -4.16
N ALA A 2 5.63 -13.00 -5.09
CA ALA A 2 5.86 -11.57 -5.39
C ALA A 2 4.95 -10.66 -4.53
N ILE A 3 3.72 -11.12 -4.27
CA ILE A 3 2.72 -10.44 -3.42
C ILE A 3 3.26 -10.20 -2.01
N SER A 4 4.02 -11.15 -1.44
CA SER A 4 4.55 -11.00 -0.08
C SER A 4 5.57 -9.86 0.06
N ARG A 5 6.40 -9.59 -0.95
CA ARG A 5 7.39 -8.51 -0.90
C ARG A 5 6.73 -7.13 -1.06
N GLY A 6 5.73 -7.02 -1.93
CA GLY A 6 4.95 -5.79 -2.12
C GLY A 6 4.24 -5.36 -0.84
N LEU A 7 3.51 -6.30 -0.24
CA LEU A 7 2.78 -6.11 1.01
C LEU A 7 3.69 -5.69 2.18
N LEU A 8 4.83 -6.38 2.37
CA LEU A 8 5.76 -6.05 3.44
C LEU A 8 6.29 -4.63 3.32
N GLN A 9 6.64 -4.23 2.10
CA GLN A 9 7.25 -2.93 1.88
C GLN A 9 6.21 -1.80 1.97
N LEU A 10 4.98 -2.01 1.50
CA LEU A 10 3.85 -1.09 1.77
C LEU A 10 3.67 -0.87 3.28
N GLY A 11 3.66 -1.95 4.06
CA GLY A 11 3.54 -1.86 5.52
C GLY A 11 4.67 -1.05 6.18
N ILE A 12 5.92 -1.25 5.73
CA ILE A 12 7.08 -0.47 6.22
C ILE A 12 6.94 1.01 5.87
N ASP A 13 6.52 1.32 4.64
CA ASP A 13 6.39 2.69 4.16
C ASP A 13 5.27 3.42 4.93
N LEU A 14 4.12 2.77 5.16
CA LEU A 14 3.02 3.29 5.98
C LEU A 14 3.42 3.49 7.45
N MET A 15 4.11 2.53 8.06
CA MET A 15 4.58 2.67 9.45
C MET A 15 5.55 3.85 9.61
N ARG A 16 6.45 4.06 8.64
CA ARG A 16 7.39 5.19 8.66
C ARG A 16 6.66 6.52 8.58
N GLU A 17 5.62 6.60 7.76
CA GLU A 17 4.84 7.82 7.61
C GLU A 17 3.99 8.11 8.86
N LEU A 18 3.32 7.10 9.41
CA LEU A 18 2.55 7.24 10.64
C LEU A 18 3.42 7.59 11.85
N ARG A 19 4.66 7.08 11.91
CA ARG A 19 5.60 7.48 12.96
C ARG A 19 5.95 8.97 12.90
N ARG A 20 5.95 9.59 11.71
CA ARG A 20 6.22 11.04 11.57
C ARG A 20 5.04 11.89 12.05
N SER A 21 3.82 11.40 11.89
CA SER A 21 2.60 12.13 12.29
C SER A 21 2.14 11.83 13.73
N ALA A 22 2.58 10.73 14.33
CA ALA A 22 2.16 10.26 15.65
C ALA A 22 3.36 9.94 16.56
N LEU A 23 4.24 10.94 16.78
CA LEU A 23 5.55 10.77 17.44
C LEU A 23 5.48 10.15 18.85
N ASP A 24 4.42 10.42 19.61
CA ASP A 24 4.25 9.99 21.00
C ASP A 24 3.02 9.09 21.22
N ALA A 25 2.50 8.47 20.16
CA ALA A 25 1.33 7.59 20.24
C ALA A 25 1.64 6.16 19.81
N ASN A 26 0.91 5.21 20.40
CA ASN A 26 0.89 3.83 19.92
C ASN A 26 0.14 3.79 18.58
N VAL A 27 0.78 3.22 17.55
CA VAL A 27 0.19 3.05 16.23
C VAL A 27 0.00 1.56 15.96
N VAL A 28 -1.21 1.19 15.51
CA VAL A 28 -1.53 -0.14 15.03
C VAL A 28 -2.08 0.01 13.61
N LEU A 29 -1.57 -0.79 12.67
CA LEU A 29 -2.09 -0.86 11.31
C LEU A 29 -2.05 -2.30 10.80
N SER A 30 -2.99 -2.63 9.91
CA SER A 30 -2.99 -3.88 9.16
C SER A 30 -2.54 -3.60 7.72
N PRO A 31 -1.28 -3.90 7.35
CA PRO A 31 -0.81 -3.65 5.98
C PRO A 31 -1.63 -4.42 4.95
N TYR A 32 -2.11 -5.60 5.34
CA TYR A 32 -2.92 -6.46 4.48
C TYR A 32 -4.27 -5.81 4.17
N ALA A 33 -4.95 -5.26 5.17
CA ALA A 33 -6.23 -4.59 4.95
C ALA A 33 -6.08 -3.42 3.98
N VAL A 34 -5.07 -2.56 4.17
CA VAL A 34 -4.82 -1.43 3.26
C VAL A 34 -4.48 -1.90 1.85
N ALA A 35 -3.69 -2.97 1.71
CA ALA A 35 -3.38 -3.54 0.40
C ALA A 35 -4.63 -4.08 -0.29
N SER A 36 -5.50 -4.81 0.43
CA SER A 36 -6.75 -5.33 -0.11
C SER A 36 -7.69 -4.21 -0.58
N ASP A 37 -7.86 -3.16 0.23
CA ASP A 37 -8.69 -2.00 -0.16
C ASP A 37 -8.12 -1.32 -1.43
N LEU A 38 -6.79 -1.20 -1.54
CA LEU A 38 -6.14 -0.65 -2.73
C LEU A 38 -6.29 -1.56 -3.96
N GLU A 39 -6.22 -2.88 -3.80
CA GLU A 39 -6.47 -3.85 -4.88
C GLU A 39 -7.91 -3.73 -5.38
N GLU A 40 -8.90 -3.60 -4.48
CA GLU A 40 -10.30 -3.39 -4.85
C GLU A 40 -10.52 -2.07 -5.61
N LEU A 41 -9.84 -1.00 -5.19
CA LEU A 41 -9.89 0.29 -5.89
C LEU A 41 -9.22 0.23 -7.27
N LEU A 42 -8.17 -0.58 -7.44
CA LEU A 42 -7.45 -0.73 -8.70
C LEU A 42 -8.36 -1.25 -9.82
N GLU A 43 -9.25 -2.19 -9.53
CA GLU A 43 -10.20 -2.78 -10.50
C GLU A 43 -11.04 -1.70 -11.22
N GLY A 44 -11.45 -0.67 -10.47
CA GLY A 44 -12.21 0.47 -10.98
C GLY A 44 -11.35 1.62 -11.51
N ALA A 45 -10.07 1.68 -11.14
CA ALA A 45 -9.18 2.80 -11.47
C ALA A 45 -8.72 2.77 -12.94
N ARG A 46 -8.38 3.95 -13.47
CA ARG A 46 -7.83 4.11 -14.83
C ARG A 46 -6.72 5.16 -14.83
N GLY A 47 -5.91 5.18 -15.89
CA GLY A 47 -4.87 6.19 -16.12
C GLY A 47 -3.90 6.33 -14.94
N ASP A 48 -3.67 7.57 -14.51
CA ASP A 48 -2.73 7.89 -13.45
C ASP A 48 -3.13 7.27 -12.11
N THR A 49 -4.43 7.18 -11.82
CA THR A 49 -4.91 6.59 -10.56
C THR A 49 -4.55 5.11 -10.48
N ALA A 50 -4.79 4.34 -11.55
CA ALA A 50 -4.41 2.92 -11.60
C ALA A 50 -2.88 2.76 -11.48
N SER A 51 -2.13 3.63 -12.16
CA SER A 51 -0.66 3.61 -12.13
C SER A 51 -0.10 3.87 -10.72
N GLN A 52 -0.69 4.82 -9.99
CA GLN A 52 -0.29 5.16 -8.62
C GLN A 52 -0.62 4.05 -7.63
N ILE A 53 -1.81 3.45 -7.74
CA ILE A 53 -2.21 2.32 -6.90
C ILE A 53 -1.31 1.11 -7.15
N GLY A 54 -1.07 0.75 -8.41
CA GLY A 54 -0.16 -0.34 -8.78
C GLY A 54 1.27 -0.09 -8.28
N ALA A 55 1.76 1.15 -8.35
CA ALA A 55 3.07 1.52 -7.81
C ALA A 55 3.12 1.37 -6.28
N ALA A 56 2.08 1.79 -5.55
CA ALA A 56 2.01 1.64 -4.09
C ALA A 56 2.00 0.16 -3.66
N LEU A 57 1.25 -0.68 -4.40
CA LEU A 57 1.19 -2.13 -4.20
C LEU A 57 2.44 -2.87 -4.72
N ARG A 58 3.33 -2.16 -5.43
CA ARG A 58 4.54 -2.72 -6.07
C ARG A 58 4.20 -3.84 -7.05
N LEU A 59 3.10 -3.67 -7.78
CA LEU A 59 2.69 -4.58 -8.84
C LEU A 59 3.61 -4.44 -10.06
N PRO A 60 3.75 -5.51 -10.85
CA PRO A 60 4.41 -5.43 -12.15
C PRO A 60 3.72 -4.39 -13.06
N PRO A 61 4.48 -3.70 -13.93
CA PRO A 61 3.89 -2.78 -14.91
C PRO A 61 2.86 -3.49 -15.79
N GLY A 62 1.69 -2.86 -16.00
CA GLY A 62 0.65 -3.36 -16.90
C GLY A 62 -0.35 -4.34 -16.29
N GLN A 63 -0.40 -4.46 -14.96
CA GLN A 63 -1.54 -4.98 -14.22
C GLN A 63 -2.48 -3.86 -13.79
#